data_AF-A0A366IFH6-F1
#
_entry.id   AF-A0A366IFH6-F1
#
_cell.length_a   1.000
_cell.length_b   1.000
_cell.length_c   1.000
_cell.angle_alpha   90.00
_cell.angle_beta   90.00
_cell.angle_gamma   90.00
#
_symmetry.space_group_name_H-M   'P 1'
#
loop_
_entity.id
_entity.type
_entity.pdbx_description
1 polymer ?
#
loop_
_entity_poly.entity_id
_entity_poly.type
_entity_poly.pdbx_seq_one_letter_code
_entity_poly.pdbx_strand_id
1 'polypeptide(L)'
;MSHLADLIRASRPEWSIPDELDAAWAWMEHEGFGRETAAGYVLTPYPGERQLGPVFAADLTLGGWLEPDDPRADDLLPIAEISGSGGLAALWRDPAGVVRVVAFDGDGEPGILADSPTDFLALLAIGYDELTRFSLGAPPSEQEAVEAIAPFRAFVAGCGIAVPDDWAAPTADAFTVWLSTPPEAGDEPAIDYPCTGIAFAVLDLLGSPDGPDLAARFSALTGVPVSPNLESGQAALRDAGIFVFLTYGVLHTVSFNLEPHRPYAHPDRLIAGLSSTTGKAELRSWLGKPTSRRAATLRYEWGDRSLSADFQHEEIARITLDSPPPTPPAVDDESVFTGAAIDLLRMLGEPDSADLASRLGAVLGVDLGETVRKSSRRLRGVGVEVDIGKKGLRTVWAKAESFPGTLIDGIDTSTTKAQARALLGSPEAEGETHLRYFVVGRFLHLGFDDGQFSQVTLMHSRP
;
A
#
# COMPACT_ATOMS: atom_id res chain seq x y z
N MET A 1 -9.16 -2.29 42.78
CA MET A 1 -8.71 -2.79 41.49
C MET A 1 -9.56 -3.92 41.03
N SER A 2 -10.21 -3.67 39.90
CA SER A 2 -11.04 -4.60 39.15
C SER A 2 -10.20 -5.69 38.50
N HIS A 3 -10.83 -6.84 38.25
CA HIS A 3 -10.23 -7.92 37.49
C HIS A 3 -9.87 -7.48 36.07
N LEU A 4 -10.72 -6.68 35.42
CA LEU A 4 -10.43 -6.12 34.11
C LEU A 4 -9.14 -5.27 34.11
N ALA A 5 -8.96 -4.37 35.09
CA ALA A 5 -7.75 -3.55 35.19
C ALA A 5 -6.49 -4.39 35.42
N ASP A 6 -6.60 -5.49 36.17
CA ASP A 6 -5.49 -6.45 36.35
C ASP A 6 -5.08 -7.11 35.04
N LEU A 7 -6.07 -7.54 34.24
CA LEU A 7 -5.82 -8.14 32.93
C LEU A 7 -5.17 -7.13 31.97
N ILE A 8 -5.68 -5.90 31.91
CA ILE A 8 -5.10 -4.85 31.06
C ILE A 8 -3.68 -4.53 31.51
N ARG A 9 -3.41 -4.42 32.81
CA ARG A 9 -2.05 -4.12 33.30
C ARG A 9 -1.07 -5.26 32.99
N ALA A 10 -1.53 -6.50 32.99
CA ALA A 10 -0.69 -7.64 32.64
C ALA A 10 -0.23 -7.60 31.17
N SER A 11 -1.06 -7.09 30.26
CA SER A 11 -0.73 -6.95 28.83
C SER A 11 -0.10 -5.60 28.46
N ARG A 12 -0.46 -4.53 29.16
CA ARG A 12 -0.06 -3.12 28.91
C ARG A 12 0.46 -2.46 30.18
N PRO A 13 1.60 -2.91 30.74
CA PRO A 13 2.14 -2.41 32.02
C PRO A 13 2.56 -0.94 31.99
N GLU A 14 2.76 -0.36 30.80
CA GLU A 14 3.07 1.05 30.56
C GLU A 14 1.88 2.00 30.74
N TRP A 15 0.68 1.45 30.87
CA TRP A 15 -0.55 2.19 31.10
C TRP A 15 -0.96 2.17 32.57
N SER A 16 -1.33 3.35 33.07
CA SER A 16 -2.06 3.47 34.33
C SER A 16 -3.54 3.65 34.02
N ILE A 17 -4.37 2.72 34.49
CA ILE A 17 -5.82 2.84 34.42
C ILE A 17 -6.27 4.00 35.31
N PRO A 18 -7.11 4.93 34.82
CA PRO A 18 -7.74 5.96 35.65
C PRO A 18 -8.57 5.37 36.79
N ASP A 19 -8.43 5.94 37.99
CA ASP A 19 -9.09 5.44 39.21
C ASP A 19 -10.61 5.39 39.07
N GLU A 20 -11.21 6.33 38.33
CA GLU A 20 -12.64 6.39 38.07
C GLU A 20 -13.13 5.17 37.26
N LEU A 21 -12.36 4.77 36.24
CA LEU A 21 -12.68 3.59 35.43
C LEU A 21 -12.49 2.31 36.24
N ASP A 22 -11.40 2.21 37.00
CA ASP A 22 -11.16 1.05 37.87
C ASP A 22 -12.27 0.88 38.92
N ALA A 23 -12.73 1.99 39.51
CA ALA A 23 -13.85 1.97 40.46
C ALA A 23 -15.17 1.56 39.80
N ALA A 24 -15.45 2.06 38.59
CA ALA A 24 -16.64 1.69 37.83
C ALA A 24 -16.63 0.22 37.41
N TRP A 25 -15.49 -0.28 36.91
CA TRP A 25 -15.34 -1.69 36.56
C TRP A 25 -15.48 -2.58 37.79
N ALA A 26 -14.83 -2.23 38.91
CA ALA A 26 -14.97 -2.99 40.15
C ALA A 26 -16.42 -3.04 40.66
N TRP A 27 -17.19 -1.96 40.45
CA TRP A 27 -18.62 -1.97 40.74
C TRP A 27 -19.39 -2.90 39.80
N MET A 28 -19.17 -2.84 38.47
CA MET A 28 -19.83 -3.73 37.51
C MET A 28 -19.53 -5.22 37.82
N GLU A 29 -18.30 -5.51 38.22
CA GLU A 29 -17.86 -6.84 38.65
C GLU A 29 -18.56 -7.29 39.94
N HIS A 30 -18.71 -6.38 40.90
CA HIS A 30 -19.44 -6.65 42.14
C HIS A 30 -20.92 -6.97 41.88
N GLU A 31 -21.55 -6.27 40.93
CA GLU A 31 -22.92 -6.54 40.48
C GLU A 31 -23.03 -7.82 39.63
N GLY A 32 -21.91 -8.44 39.28
CA GLY A 32 -21.85 -9.68 38.51
C GLY A 32 -22.05 -9.49 37.01
N PHE A 33 -21.73 -8.33 36.46
CA PHE A 33 -21.89 -8.03 35.03
C PHE A 33 -20.69 -8.47 34.18
N GLY A 34 -19.60 -8.91 34.82
CA GLY A 34 -18.44 -9.50 34.16
C GLY A 34 -18.63 -10.98 33.84
N ARG A 35 -18.11 -11.44 32.71
CA ARG A 35 -18.18 -12.85 32.30
C ARG A 35 -16.99 -13.29 31.48
N GLU A 36 -16.65 -14.56 31.62
CA GLU A 36 -15.68 -15.25 30.76
C GLU A 36 -16.37 -15.69 29.46
N THR A 37 -15.73 -15.40 28.33
CA THR A 37 -16.19 -15.82 27.00
C THR A 37 -15.08 -16.57 26.26
N ALA A 38 -15.40 -17.12 25.09
CA ALA A 38 -14.39 -17.73 24.23
C ALA A 38 -13.34 -16.72 23.74
N ALA A 39 -13.67 -15.43 23.73
CA ALA A 39 -12.79 -14.32 23.36
C ALA A 39 -12.12 -13.66 24.58
N GLY A 40 -12.23 -14.25 25.78
CA GLY A 40 -11.69 -13.68 27.01
C GLY A 40 -12.73 -13.03 27.91
N TYR A 41 -12.26 -12.35 28.94
CA TYR A 41 -13.08 -11.70 29.94
C TYR A 41 -13.68 -10.40 29.40
N VAL A 42 -15.01 -10.27 29.51
CA VAL A 42 -15.75 -9.08 29.07
C VAL A 42 -16.58 -8.51 30.21
N LEU A 43 -16.78 -7.19 30.18
CA LEU A 43 -17.51 -6.45 31.20
C LEU A 43 -18.41 -5.40 30.54
N THR A 44 -19.59 -5.15 31.08
CA THR A 44 -20.54 -4.19 30.51
C THR A 44 -21.33 -3.52 31.64
N PRO A 45 -21.83 -2.27 31.47
CA PRO A 45 -22.59 -1.60 32.53
C PRO A 45 -24.05 -2.08 32.63
N TYR A 46 -24.45 -3.05 31.80
CA TYR A 46 -25.83 -3.56 31.73
C TYR A 46 -25.97 -4.90 32.48
N PRO A 47 -27.11 -5.11 33.17
CA PRO A 47 -27.40 -6.40 33.79
C PRO A 47 -27.78 -7.47 32.75
N GLY A 48 -27.48 -8.72 33.09
CA GLY A 48 -27.91 -9.89 32.31
C GLY A 48 -26.97 -10.24 31.16
N GLU A 49 -27.44 -11.08 30.24
CA GLU A 49 -26.58 -11.66 29.19
C GLU A 49 -26.65 -10.93 27.85
N ARG A 50 -27.62 -10.02 27.67
CA ARG A 50 -27.80 -9.27 26.44
C ARG A 50 -26.81 -8.11 26.37
N GLN A 51 -26.13 -7.98 25.23
CA GLN A 51 -25.34 -6.79 24.92
C GLN A 51 -26.31 -5.69 24.48
N LEU A 52 -26.47 -4.68 25.32
CA LEU A 52 -27.36 -3.53 25.12
C LEU A 52 -26.58 -2.20 25.03
N GLY A 53 -25.27 -2.29 24.84
CA GLY A 53 -24.37 -1.15 24.82
C GLY A 53 -22.89 -1.57 24.79
N PRO A 54 -21.98 -0.64 25.11
CA PRO A 54 -20.54 -0.88 25.10
C PRO A 54 -20.09 -2.07 25.97
N VAL A 55 -19.06 -2.76 25.49
CA VAL A 55 -18.46 -3.93 26.13
C VAL A 55 -16.97 -3.71 26.31
N PHE A 56 -16.51 -3.70 27.55
CA PHE A 56 -15.10 -3.62 27.89
C PHE A 56 -14.42 -4.99 27.78
N ALA A 57 -13.17 -4.99 27.30
CA ALA A 57 -12.34 -6.18 27.21
C ALA A 57 -10.85 -5.80 27.28
N ALA A 58 -10.00 -6.74 27.72
CA ALA A 58 -8.59 -6.48 27.99
C ALA A 58 -7.64 -6.73 26.79
N ASP A 59 -8.12 -7.44 25.77
CA ASP A 59 -7.33 -7.92 24.63
C ASP A 59 -7.75 -7.28 23.29
N LEU A 60 -8.44 -6.14 23.37
CA LEU A 60 -8.80 -5.34 22.21
C LEU A 60 -7.54 -4.80 21.50
N THR A 61 -7.60 -4.75 20.17
CA THR A 61 -6.47 -4.31 19.34
C THR A 61 -6.88 -3.12 18.46
N LEU A 62 -5.93 -2.25 18.13
CA LEU A 62 -6.11 -1.21 17.12
C LEU A 62 -5.90 -1.74 15.68
N GLY A 63 -5.87 -3.06 15.50
CA GLY A 63 -5.68 -3.68 14.19
C GLY A 63 -6.81 -3.29 13.24
N GLY A 64 -6.44 -2.76 12.06
CA GLY A 64 -7.38 -2.19 11.09
C GLY A 64 -7.64 -0.69 11.26
N TRP A 65 -7.18 -0.09 12.37
CA TRP A 65 -7.22 1.35 12.63
C TRP A 65 -5.85 2.00 12.52
N LEU A 66 -4.84 1.33 13.07
CA LEU A 66 -3.44 1.70 12.97
C LEU A 66 -2.64 0.56 12.37
N GLU A 67 -1.52 0.92 11.73
CA GLU A 67 -0.51 -0.06 11.34
C GLU A 67 0.12 -0.70 12.60
N PRO A 68 0.56 -1.99 12.55
CA PRO A 68 1.05 -2.70 13.72
C PRO A 68 2.22 -2.04 14.48
N ASP A 69 3.02 -1.23 13.79
CA ASP A 69 4.20 -0.54 14.33
C ASP A 69 4.00 0.98 14.40
N ASP A 70 2.76 1.47 14.32
CA ASP A 70 2.49 2.91 14.43
C ASP A 70 2.84 3.41 15.85
N PRO A 71 3.78 4.36 16.00
CA PRO A 71 4.21 4.84 17.33
C PRO A 71 3.07 5.48 18.12
N ARG A 72 2.01 5.93 17.45
CA ARG A 72 0.80 6.48 18.09
C ARG A 72 0.03 5.42 18.88
N ALA A 73 0.24 4.13 18.60
CA ALA A 73 -0.37 3.04 19.35
C ALA A 73 0.12 3.01 20.81
N ASP A 74 1.29 3.56 21.14
CA ASP A 74 1.77 3.67 22.52
C ASP A 74 0.96 4.67 23.33
N ASP A 75 0.42 5.70 22.67
CA ASP A 75 -0.44 6.72 23.28
C ASP A 75 -1.92 6.33 23.30
N LEU A 76 -2.24 5.11 22.85
CA LEU A 76 -3.59 4.56 22.84
C LEU A 76 -3.72 3.26 23.64
N LEU A 77 -4.83 3.14 24.36
CA LEU A 77 -5.24 1.92 25.05
C LEU A 77 -6.70 1.59 24.70
N PRO A 78 -6.97 0.66 23.79
CA PRO A 78 -8.31 0.14 23.55
C PRO A 78 -8.90 -0.42 24.84
N ILE A 79 -10.12 -0.01 25.18
CA ILE A 79 -10.77 -0.42 26.43
C ILE A 79 -12.18 -0.99 26.22
N ALA A 80 -12.88 -0.63 25.13
CA ALA A 80 -14.22 -1.14 24.88
C ALA A 80 -14.54 -1.25 23.39
N GLU A 81 -15.39 -2.22 23.03
CA GLU A 81 -16.17 -2.23 21.80
C GLU A 81 -17.43 -1.39 22.02
N ILE A 82 -17.73 -0.47 21.09
CA ILE A 82 -18.77 0.55 21.25
C ILE A 82 -19.85 0.51 20.16
N SER A 83 -19.72 -0.38 19.17
CA SER A 83 -20.73 -0.60 18.13
C SER A 83 -20.65 -2.04 17.60
N GLY A 84 -21.77 -2.57 17.08
CA GLY A 84 -21.81 -3.88 16.45
C GLY A 84 -21.07 -3.98 15.11
N SER A 85 -20.58 -2.85 14.58
CA SER A 85 -19.70 -2.79 13.40
C SER A 85 -18.21 -2.95 13.73
N GLY A 86 -17.87 -3.15 15.02
CA GLY A 86 -16.49 -3.28 15.48
C GLY A 86 -15.83 -1.95 15.84
N GLY A 87 -16.64 -0.92 16.15
CA GLY A 87 -16.13 0.35 16.66
C GLY A 87 -15.51 0.18 18.04
N LEU A 88 -14.46 0.96 18.34
CA LEU A 88 -13.70 0.87 19.58
C LEU A 88 -13.67 2.22 20.32
N ALA A 89 -13.74 2.17 21.64
CA ALA A 89 -13.27 3.25 22.50
C ALA A 89 -11.87 2.94 23.02
N ALA A 90 -11.01 3.96 23.02
CA ALA A 90 -9.66 3.90 23.58
C ALA A 90 -9.39 5.07 24.52
N LEU A 91 -8.54 4.85 25.53
CA LEU A 91 -7.88 5.95 26.24
C LEU A 91 -6.79 6.50 25.34
N TRP A 92 -6.71 7.83 25.26
CA TRP A 92 -5.68 8.55 24.53
C TRP A 92 -4.90 9.45 25.48
N ARG A 93 -3.57 9.30 25.53
CA ARG A 93 -2.68 10.28 26.16
C ARG A 93 -2.41 11.39 25.15
N ASP A 94 -3.08 12.53 25.32
CA ASP A 94 -2.86 13.67 24.43
C ASP A 94 -1.43 14.24 24.58
N PRO A 95 -0.93 15.06 23.64
CA PRO A 95 0.41 15.64 23.72
C PRO A 95 0.68 16.48 24.97
N ALA A 96 -0.35 16.91 25.70
CA ALA A 96 -0.22 17.59 26.99
C ALA A 96 -0.16 16.62 28.18
N GLY A 97 -0.23 15.31 27.92
CA GLY A 97 -0.25 14.24 28.91
C GLY A 97 -1.61 14.02 29.56
N VAL A 98 -2.68 14.62 29.03
CA VAL A 98 -4.04 14.46 29.55
C VAL A 98 -4.68 13.22 28.94
N VAL A 99 -5.29 12.38 29.78
CA VAL A 99 -6.00 11.18 29.31
C VAL A 99 -7.43 11.55 28.93
N ARG A 100 -7.78 11.31 27.67
CA ARG A 100 -9.13 11.46 27.11
C ARG A 100 -9.66 10.12 26.63
N VAL A 101 -10.94 10.05 26.29
CA VAL A 101 -11.54 8.86 25.66
C VAL A 101 -11.94 9.19 24.23
N VAL A 102 -11.47 8.37 23.30
CA VAL A 102 -11.64 8.56 21.85
C VAL A 102 -12.37 7.35 21.24
N ALA A 103 -13.09 7.59 20.14
CA ALA A 103 -13.74 6.58 19.33
C ALA A 103 -12.99 6.34 18.03
N PHE A 104 -12.96 5.06 17.64
CA PHE A 104 -12.72 4.59 16.29
C PHE A 104 -14.02 3.94 15.80
N ASP A 105 -14.74 4.61 14.90
CA ASP A 105 -16.05 4.17 14.41
C ASP A 105 -15.95 3.71 12.96
N GLY A 106 -16.29 2.45 12.67
CA GLY A 106 -16.19 1.81 11.34
C GLY A 106 -16.85 2.60 10.20
N ASP A 107 -17.90 3.36 10.55
CA ASP A 107 -18.72 4.15 9.63
C ASP A 107 -18.54 5.68 9.84
N GLY A 108 -17.57 6.09 10.67
CA GLY A 108 -17.37 7.46 11.12
C GLY A 108 -15.90 7.92 11.09
N GLU A 109 -15.69 9.22 11.32
CA GLU A 109 -14.35 9.75 11.53
C GLU A 109 -13.96 9.54 13.01
N PRO A 110 -12.71 9.14 13.31
CA PRO A 110 -12.26 9.06 14.70
C PRO A 110 -12.32 10.41 15.40
N GLY A 111 -12.66 10.41 16.69
CA GLY A 111 -12.85 11.63 17.47
C GLY A 111 -12.92 11.37 18.98
N ILE A 112 -12.90 12.44 19.76
CA ILE A 112 -13.02 12.45 21.21
C ILE A 112 -14.48 12.17 21.57
N LEU A 113 -14.70 11.09 22.32
CA LEU A 113 -15.98 10.80 22.96
C LEU A 113 -16.15 11.60 24.25
N ALA A 114 -15.09 11.72 25.03
CA ALA A 114 -15.11 12.37 26.34
C ALA A 114 -13.76 12.98 26.68
N ASP A 115 -13.79 14.19 27.26
CA ASP A 115 -12.58 14.93 27.65
C ASP A 115 -11.89 14.35 28.90
N SER A 116 -12.57 13.47 29.63
CA SER A 116 -12.04 12.80 30.80
C SER A 116 -12.66 11.41 31.00
N PRO A 117 -12.01 10.52 31.79
CA PRO A 117 -12.62 9.25 32.21
C PRO A 117 -13.95 9.43 32.95
N THR A 118 -14.09 10.51 33.74
CA THR A 118 -15.32 10.88 34.43
C THR A 118 -16.45 11.21 33.46
N ASP A 119 -16.16 12.00 32.43
CA ASP A 119 -17.13 12.34 31.38
C ASP A 119 -17.54 11.10 30.59
N PHE A 120 -16.62 10.16 30.39
CA PHE A 120 -16.95 8.89 29.73
C PHE A 120 -17.91 8.04 30.57
N LEU A 121 -17.75 8.01 31.90
CA LEU A 121 -18.73 7.35 32.78
C LEU A 121 -20.11 8.04 32.71
N ALA A 122 -20.14 9.37 32.61
CA ALA A 122 -21.38 10.12 32.41
C ALA A 122 -22.04 9.74 31.09
N LEU A 123 -21.28 9.66 29.99
CA LEU A 123 -21.75 9.22 28.67
C LEU A 123 -22.35 7.82 28.73
N LEU A 124 -21.63 6.85 29.29
CA LEU A 124 -22.11 5.46 29.40
C LEU A 124 -23.42 5.36 30.21
N ALA A 125 -23.55 6.18 31.25
CA ALA A 125 -24.74 6.23 32.09
C ALA A 125 -25.99 6.81 31.42
N ILE A 126 -25.88 7.39 30.22
CA ILE A 126 -27.03 7.84 29.42
C ILE A 126 -27.78 6.62 28.85
N GLY A 127 -27.07 5.55 28.49
CA GLY A 127 -27.65 4.29 28.02
C GLY A 127 -27.79 4.18 26.50
N TYR A 128 -26.88 4.76 25.72
CA TYR A 128 -26.80 4.48 24.28
C TYR A 128 -26.44 3.02 24.03
N ASP A 129 -27.12 2.39 23.08
CA ASP A 129 -26.83 1.03 22.61
C ASP A 129 -25.56 0.96 21.75
N GLU A 130 -25.21 2.05 21.08
CA GLU A 130 -23.93 2.23 20.40
C GLU A 130 -23.41 3.67 20.56
N LEU A 131 -22.09 3.86 20.62
CA LEU A 131 -21.46 5.18 20.69
C LEU A 131 -20.90 5.61 19.33
N THR A 132 -21.78 5.72 18.34
CA THR A 132 -21.43 6.17 16.98
C THR A 132 -21.80 7.63 16.76
N ARG A 133 -21.25 8.24 15.71
CA ARG A 133 -21.68 9.58 15.25
C ARG A 133 -23.17 9.69 14.93
N PHE A 134 -23.86 8.57 14.70
CA PHE A 134 -25.28 8.53 14.34
C PHE A 134 -26.19 8.38 15.56
N SER A 135 -25.69 7.77 16.63
CA SER A 135 -26.40 7.62 17.90
C SER A 135 -26.25 8.85 18.79
N LEU A 136 -25.10 9.53 18.72
CA LEU A 136 -24.79 10.73 19.50
C LEU A 136 -25.37 12.01 18.85
N GLY A 137 -25.58 13.05 19.65
CA GLY A 137 -26.19 14.33 19.24
C GLY A 137 -27.70 14.43 19.45
N ALA A 138 -28.32 13.38 19.98
CA ALA A 138 -29.71 13.33 20.42
C ALA A 138 -29.85 12.31 21.57
N PRO A 139 -30.94 12.33 22.37
CA PRO A 139 -31.19 11.30 23.37
C PRO A 139 -31.23 9.88 22.75
N PRO A 140 -30.84 8.84 23.51
CA PRO A 140 -30.83 7.45 23.02
C PRO A 140 -32.21 6.99 22.56
N SER A 141 -32.27 6.32 21.40
CA SER A 141 -33.53 5.81 20.83
C SER A 141 -33.94 4.44 21.37
N GLU A 142 -32.98 3.63 21.82
CA GLU A 142 -33.23 2.28 22.33
C GLU A 142 -33.67 2.29 23.79
N GLN A 143 -34.98 2.39 24.01
CA GLN A 143 -35.56 2.49 25.34
C GLN A 143 -35.20 1.32 26.26
N GLU A 144 -34.99 0.11 25.72
CA GLU A 144 -34.56 -1.05 26.51
C GLU A 144 -33.16 -0.84 27.12
N ALA A 145 -32.23 -0.22 26.39
CA ALA A 145 -30.91 0.11 26.91
C ALA A 145 -31.00 1.19 28.00
N VAL A 146 -31.82 2.22 27.78
CA VAL A 146 -32.06 3.30 28.77
C VAL A 146 -32.65 2.78 30.08
N GLU A 147 -33.54 1.80 30.02
CA GLU A 147 -34.11 1.17 31.22
C GLU A 147 -33.08 0.26 31.92
N ALA A 148 -32.34 -0.53 31.15
CA ALA A 148 -31.37 -1.48 31.68
C ALA A 148 -30.15 -0.81 32.34
N ILE A 149 -29.73 0.37 31.86
CA ILE A 149 -28.57 1.10 32.41
C ILE A 149 -28.84 1.76 33.77
N ALA A 150 -30.09 1.81 34.23
CA ALA A 150 -30.49 2.56 35.42
C ALA A 150 -29.67 2.28 36.70
N PRO A 151 -29.26 1.04 37.02
CA PRO A 151 -28.39 0.76 38.17
C PRO A 151 -27.02 1.43 38.03
N PHE A 152 -26.41 1.36 36.85
CA PHE A 152 -25.13 2.00 36.58
C PHE A 152 -25.26 3.53 36.62
N ARG A 153 -26.33 4.09 36.05
CA ARG A 153 -26.63 5.54 36.15
C ARG A 153 -26.74 6.00 37.60
N ALA A 154 -27.37 5.21 38.47
CA ALA A 154 -27.48 5.51 39.90
C ALA A 154 -26.12 5.45 40.61
N PHE A 155 -25.25 4.49 40.26
CA PHE A 155 -23.88 4.41 40.76
C PHE A 155 -23.05 5.65 40.34
N VAL A 156 -23.08 6.02 39.06
CA VAL A 156 -22.36 7.19 38.52
C VAL A 156 -22.83 8.48 39.20
N ALA A 157 -24.15 8.66 39.35
CA ALA A 157 -24.70 9.79 40.10
C ALA A 157 -24.29 9.79 41.58
N GLY A 158 -24.21 8.60 42.21
CA GLY A 158 -23.72 8.42 43.58
C GLY A 158 -22.25 8.83 43.77
N CYS A 159 -21.46 8.79 42.70
CA CYS A 159 -20.08 9.30 42.67
C CYS A 159 -20.01 10.83 42.51
N GLY A 160 -21.15 11.52 42.43
CA GLY A 160 -21.23 12.97 42.23
C GLY A 160 -21.08 13.41 40.77
N ILE A 161 -21.16 12.48 39.82
CA ILE A 161 -21.06 12.76 38.39
C ILE A 161 -22.44 13.08 37.84
N ALA A 162 -22.59 14.24 37.18
CA ALA A 162 -23.84 14.60 36.53
C ALA A 162 -24.01 13.84 35.21
N VAL A 163 -25.15 13.17 35.05
CA VAL A 163 -25.48 12.41 33.83
C VAL A 163 -26.54 13.19 33.03
N PRO A 164 -26.18 13.75 31.85
CA PRO A 164 -27.14 14.47 31.00
C PRO A 164 -28.14 13.50 30.36
N ASP A 165 -29.08 14.05 29.58
CA ASP A 165 -30.07 13.26 28.84
C ASP A 165 -29.59 12.87 27.43
N ASP A 166 -28.61 13.61 26.90
CA ASP A 166 -27.94 13.35 25.64
C ASP A 166 -26.45 13.69 25.72
N TRP A 167 -25.71 13.31 24.69
CA TRP A 167 -24.31 13.64 24.53
C TRP A 167 -24.04 14.24 23.16
N ALA A 168 -23.14 15.21 23.09
CA ALA A 168 -22.78 15.83 21.83
C ALA A 168 -22.12 14.80 20.89
N ALA A 169 -22.45 14.86 19.60
CA ALA A 169 -21.75 14.06 18.61
C ALA A 169 -20.29 14.52 18.48
N PRO A 170 -19.33 13.59 18.32
CA PRO A 170 -17.94 13.94 18.03
C PRO A 170 -17.86 14.81 16.78
N THR A 171 -17.01 15.84 16.81
CA THR A 171 -16.69 16.68 15.65
C THR A 171 -15.21 16.57 15.36
N ALA A 172 -14.75 17.01 14.18
CA ALA A 172 -13.32 17.04 13.89
C ALA A 172 -12.58 17.83 14.99
N ASP A 173 -11.69 17.14 15.71
CA ASP A 173 -11.11 17.64 16.95
C ASP A 173 -9.59 17.41 17.01
N ALA A 174 -8.99 17.71 18.16
CA ALA A 174 -7.56 17.58 18.37
C ALA A 174 -7.06 16.14 18.17
N PHE A 175 -7.89 15.13 18.44
CA PHE A 175 -7.54 13.74 18.20
C PHE A 175 -7.52 13.42 16.71
N THR A 176 -8.54 13.84 15.95
CA THR A 176 -8.55 13.66 14.49
C THR A 176 -7.33 14.32 13.84
N VAL A 177 -6.96 15.52 14.30
CA VAL A 177 -5.76 16.24 13.82
C VAL A 177 -4.49 15.47 14.18
N TRP A 178 -4.35 15.00 15.43
CA TRP A 178 -3.20 14.21 15.86
C TRP A 178 -3.08 12.89 15.08
N LEU A 179 -4.18 12.19 14.86
CA LEU A 179 -4.24 10.93 14.12
C LEU A 179 -3.97 11.13 12.62
N SER A 180 -4.26 12.31 12.08
CA SER A 180 -3.94 12.66 10.68
C SER A 180 -2.54 13.23 10.51
N THR A 181 -1.91 13.67 11.61
CA THR A 181 -0.55 14.20 11.60
C THR A 181 0.41 13.01 11.54
N PRO A 182 1.25 12.88 10.49
CA PRO A 182 2.27 11.86 10.48
C PRO A 182 3.16 12.06 11.70
N PRO A 183 3.55 10.98 12.42
CA PRO A 183 4.44 11.11 13.55
C PRO A 183 5.65 11.95 13.13
N GLU A 184 6.02 12.96 13.92
CA GLU A 184 7.26 13.69 13.69
C GLU A 184 8.37 12.64 13.55
N ALA A 185 9.25 12.82 12.57
CA ALA A 185 10.46 12.01 12.45
C ALA A 185 11.33 12.29 13.69
N GLY A 186 10.95 11.69 14.83
CA GLY A 186 11.81 11.56 15.98
C GLY A 186 13.06 10.86 15.48
N ASP A 187 14.22 11.34 15.94
CA ASP A 187 15.52 10.74 15.62
C ASP A 187 15.35 9.22 15.61
N GLU A 188 15.51 8.63 14.42
CA GLU A 188 15.36 7.20 14.22
C GLU A 188 16.08 6.50 15.37
N PRO A 189 15.38 5.68 16.19
CA PRO A 189 16.12 4.78 17.05
C PRO A 189 17.05 4.00 16.12
N ALA A 190 18.34 4.00 16.41
CA ALA A 190 19.30 3.15 15.74
C ALA A 190 18.86 1.71 15.99
N ILE A 191 18.00 1.19 15.12
CA ILE A 191 17.46 -0.16 15.19
C ILE A 191 18.54 -1.08 14.64
N ASP A 192 19.28 -1.69 15.55
CA ASP A 192 20.28 -2.70 15.25
C ASP A 192 19.58 -4.07 15.06
N TYR A 193 18.84 -4.22 13.96
CA TYR A 193 18.41 -5.53 13.47
C TYR A 193 19.16 -5.84 12.15
N PRO A 194 20.05 -6.85 12.14
CA PRO A 194 21.00 -7.04 11.04
C PRO A 194 20.37 -7.46 9.72
N CYS A 195 19.11 -7.94 9.68
CA CYS A 195 18.44 -8.31 8.43
C CYS A 195 17.46 -7.25 7.92
N THR A 196 16.75 -6.56 8.83
CA THR A 196 15.76 -5.51 8.50
C THR A 196 16.44 -4.24 7.99
N GLY A 197 17.54 -3.81 8.64
CA GLY A 197 18.31 -2.64 8.21
C GLY A 197 18.85 -2.77 6.78
N ILE A 198 19.13 -3.99 6.31
CA ILE A 198 19.67 -4.20 4.96
C ILE A 198 18.56 -4.24 3.89
N ALA A 199 17.36 -4.75 4.21
CA ALA A 199 16.20 -4.64 3.32
C ALA A 199 15.77 -3.17 3.14
N PHE A 200 15.75 -2.39 4.23
CA PHE A 200 15.53 -0.95 4.19
C PHE A 200 16.64 -0.22 3.43
N ALA A 201 17.90 -0.60 3.63
CA ALA A 201 18.99 -0.01 2.86
C ALA A 201 18.89 -0.28 1.34
N VAL A 202 18.28 -1.40 0.91
CA VAL A 202 17.98 -1.63 -0.51
C VAL A 202 16.75 -0.84 -0.96
N LEU A 203 15.74 -0.67 -0.11
CA LEU A 203 14.62 0.24 -0.38
C LEU A 203 15.10 1.67 -0.60
N ASP A 204 16.08 2.15 0.16
CA ASP A 204 16.68 3.48 0.01
C ASP A 204 17.45 3.66 -1.31
N LEU A 205 17.84 2.55 -1.95
CA LEU A 205 18.40 2.59 -3.29
C LEU A 205 17.33 2.64 -4.38
N LEU A 206 16.07 2.28 -4.09
CA LEU A 206 14.97 2.45 -5.04
C LEU A 206 14.70 3.93 -5.27
N GLY A 207 14.47 4.30 -6.53
CA GLY A 207 14.41 5.69 -6.98
C GLY A 207 15.76 6.31 -7.30
N SER A 208 16.89 5.62 -7.01
CA SER A 208 18.22 6.15 -7.34
C SER A 208 18.57 5.95 -8.82
N PRO A 209 19.20 6.95 -9.47
CA PRO A 209 19.70 6.81 -10.84
C PRO A 209 20.90 5.85 -10.87
N ASP A 210 20.98 5.07 -11.95
CA ASP A 210 22.06 4.14 -12.21
C ASP A 210 23.34 4.88 -12.54
N GLY A 211 24.43 4.38 -11.98
CA GLY A 211 25.71 5.06 -12.01
C GLY A 211 26.67 4.55 -10.94
N PRO A 212 27.90 5.06 -10.91
CA PRO A 212 28.98 4.54 -10.07
C PRO A 212 28.70 4.63 -8.57
N ASP A 213 27.93 5.64 -8.14
CA ASP A 213 27.53 5.78 -6.74
C ASP A 213 26.55 4.68 -6.32
N LEU A 214 25.47 4.50 -7.10
CA LEU A 214 24.51 3.42 -6.88
C LEU A 214 25.20 2.04 -6.93
N ALA A 215 26.05 1.81 -7.92
CA ALA A 215 26.80 0.57 -8.06
C ALA A 215 27.70 0.29 -6.84
N ALA A 216 28.39 1.31 -6.33
CA ALA A 216 29.25 1.18 -5.15
C ALA A 216 28.45 0.87 -3.88
N ARG A 217 27.35 1.59 -3.65
CA ARG A 217 26.45 1.37 -2.50
C ARG A 217 25.81 -0.01 -2.55
N PHE A 218 25.32 -0.43 -3.72
CA PHE A 218 24.73 -1.75 -3.93
C PHE A 218 25.77 -2.88 -3.77
N SER A 219 26.99 -2.68 -4.26
CA SER A 219 28.10 -3.62 -4.07
C SER A 219 28.47 -3.78 -2.60
N ALA A 220 28.45 -2.69 -1.83
CA ALA A 220 28.74 -2.72 -0.39
C ALA A 220 27.67 -3.50 0.39
N LEU A 221 26.39 -3.31 0.03
CA LEU A 221 25.25 -3.98 0.68
C LEU A 221 25.18 -5.48 0.37
N THR A 222 25.35 -5.84 -0.91
CA THR A 222 25.16 -7.21 -1.38
C THR A 222 26.46 -8.02 -1.35
N GLY A 223 27.60 -7.34 -1.37
CA GLY A 223 28.90 -7.97 -1.53
C GLY A 223 29.24 -8.43 -2.94
N VAL A 224 28.35 -8.16 -3.91
CA VAL A 224 28.55 -8.51 -5.32
C VAL A 224 29.19 -7.31 -6.02
N PRO A 225 30.38 -7.44 -6.63
CA PRO A 225 31.03 -6.33 -7.30
C PRO A 225 30.29 -5.97 -8.59
N VAL A 226 29.70 -4.78 -8.61
CA VAL A 226 29.01 -4.20 -9.78
C VAL A 226 29.57 -2.80 -10.05
N SER A 227 30.38 -2.67 -11.10
CA SER A 227 31.02 -1.40 -11.51
C SER A 227 31.21 -1.43 -13.03
N PRO A 228 30.95 -0.31 -13.74
CA PRO A 228 30.66 1.03 -13.23
C PRO A 228 29.19 1.33 -12.86
N ASN A 229 28.24 0.45 -13.16
CA ASN A 229 26.81 0.65 -12.88
C ASN A 229 26.07 -0.69 -12.73
N LEU A 230 24.82 -0.68 -12.29
CA LEU A 230 24.03 -1.90 -12.10
C LEU A 230 23.69 -2.58 -13.43
N GLU A 231 23.45 -1.79 -14.48
CA GLU A 231 23.11 -2.32 -15.80
C GLU A 231 24.23 -3.21 -16.38
N SER A 232 25.48 -2.74 -16.33
CA SER A 232 26.64 -3.54 -16.76
C SER A 232 26.96 -4.71 -15.83
N GLY A 233 26.53 -4.64 -14.57
CA GLY A 233 26.74 -5.65 -13.53
C GLY A 233 25.73 -6.80 -13.50
N GLN A 234 24.69 -6.80 -14.35
CA GLN A 234 23.57 -7.75 -14.27
C GLN A 234 23.98 -9.22 -14.30
N ALA A 235 25.03 -9.59 -15.03
CA ALA A 235 25.50 -10.98 -15.10
C ALA A 235 26.00 -11.47 -13.72
N ALA A 236 26.80 -10.66 -13.03
CA ALA A 236 27.32 -10.99 -11.71
C ALA A 236 26.21 -11.02 -10.65
N LEU A 237 25.25 -10.10 -10.74
CA LEU A 237 24.06 -10.08 -9.87
C LEU A 237 23.22 -11.35 -10.05
N ARG A 238 22.96 -11.75 -11.29
CA ARG A 238 22.18 -12.96 -11.61
C ARG A 238 22.85 -14.23 -11.11
N ASP A 239 24.17 -14.33 -11.24
CA ASP A 239 24.95 -15.46 -10.71
C ASP A 239 24.90 -15.55 -9.18
N ALA A 240 24.68 -14.41 -8.51
CA ALA A 240 24.44 -14.30 -7.08
C ALA A 240 22.96 -14.42 -6.68
N GLY A 241 22.05 -14.70 -7.62
CA GLY A 241 20.61 -14.81 -7.35
C GLY A 241 19.90 -13.47 -7.14
N ILE A 242 20.52 -12.35 -7.53
CA ILE A 242 19.95 -11.00 -7.46
C ILE A 242 19.48 -10.57 -8.83
N PHE A 243 18.27 -10.06 -8.91
CA PHE A 243 17.67 -9.50 -10.12
C PHE A 243 17.34 -8.03 -9.85
N VAL A 244 17.86 -7.13 -10.67
CA VAL A 244 17.59 -5.70 -10.56
C VAL A 244 16.85 -5.25 -11.81
N PHE A 245 15.86 -4.38 -11.65
CA PHE A 245 15.16 -3.78 -12.76
C PHE A 245 15.26 -2.27 -12.65
N LEU A 246 15.75 -1.66 -13.73
CA LEU A 246 15.89 -0.24 -13.91
C LEU A 246 14.77 0.23 -14.85
N THR A 247 14.10 1.34 -14.53
CA THR A 247 13.23 2.07 -15.47
C THR A 247 13.77 3.50 -15.54
N TYR A 248 13.98 4.08 -16.73
CA TYR A 248 14.61 5.41 -16.89
C TYR A 248 16.04 5.51 -16.34
N GLY A 249 16.77 4.39 -16.30
CA GLY A 249 18.04 4.34 -15.58
C GLY A 249 17.86 4.58 -14.08
N VAL A 250 16.67 4.34 -13.52
CA VAL A 250 16.39 4.45 -12.08
C VAL A 250 16.05 3.06 -11.56
N LEU A 251 16.67 2.66 -10.46
CA LEU A 251 16.37 1.39 -9.80
C LEU A 251 14.98 1.43 -9.21
N HIS A 252 14.11 0.49 -9.58
CA HIS A 252 12.74 0.44 -9.07
C HIS A 252 12.33 -0.96 -8.58
N THR A 253 13.00 -2.02 -9.02
CA THR A 253 12.79 -3.37 -8.47
C THR A 253 14.11 -4.06 -8.16
N VAL A 254 14.16 -4.75 -7.03
CA VAL A 254 15.23 -5.68 -6.67
C VAL A 254 14.61 -6.98 -6.17
N SER A 255 14.94 -8.11 -6.77
CA SER A 255 14.53 -9.45 -6.31
C SER A 255 15.72 -10.29 -5.90
N PHE A 256 15.58 -11.03 -4.81
CA PHE A 256 16.54 -12.00 -4.29
C PHE A 256 15.95 -13.40 -4.36
N ASN A 257 16.66 -14.32 -5.01
CA ASN A 257 16.33 -15.74 -4.98
C ASN A 257 17.08 -16.41 -3.82
N LEU A 258 16.35 -17.03 -2.90
CA LEU A 258 16.88 -17.61 -1.66
C LEU A 258 16.98 -19.15 -1.70
N GLU A 259 16.75 -19.77 -2.86
CA GLU A 259 16.86 -21.21 -3.02
C GLU A 259 18.31 -21.74 -2.78
N PRO A 260 18.46 -22.94 -2.20
CA PRO A 260 19.70 -23.39 -1.55
C PRO A 260 20.79 -23.90 -2.52
N HIS A 261 20.72 -23.59 -3.81
CA HIS A 261 21.57 -24.25 -4.80
C HIS A 261 23.04 -23.78 -4.83
N ARG A 262 23.40 -22.72 -4.10
CA ARG A 262 24.80 -22.36 -3.87
C ARG A 262 25.02 -21.83 -2.45
N PRO A 263 26.06 -22.29 -1.73
CA PRO A 263 26.49 -21.64 -0.51
C PRO A 263 27.01 -20.24 -0.85
N TYR A 264 26.33 -19.20 -0.37
CA TYR A 264 26.83 -17.83 -0.45
C TYR A 264 28.09 -17.73 0.41
N ALA A 265 29.20 -17.29 -0.19
CA ALA A 265 30.54 -17.37 0.42
C ALA A 265 30.74 -16.48 1.67
N HIS A 266 29.72 -15.74 2.11
CA HIS A 266 29.82 -14.80 3.22
C HIS A 266 28.54 -14.82 4.07
N PRO A 267 28.58 -15.36 5.31
CA PRO A 267 27.40 -15.46 6.18
C PRO A 267 26.87 -14.11 6.70
N ASP A 268 27.68 -13.04 6.62
CA ASP A 268 27.38 -11.73 7.22
C ASP A 268 26.80 -10.69 6.22
N ARG A 269 26.23 -11.13 5.09
CA ARG A 269 25.75 -10.23 4.02
C ARG A 269 24.28 -10.46 3.68
N LEU A 270 23.63 -9.47 3.05
CA LEU A 270 22.18 -9.40 2.78
C LEU A 270 21.56 -10.76 2.42
N ILE A 271 22.07 -11.44 1.39
CA ILE A 271 21.47 -12.70 0.92
C ILE A 271 21.64 -13.82 1.95
N ALA A 272 22.77 -13.87 2.66
CA ALA A 272 23.01 -14.86 3.71
C ALA A 272 22.17 -14.57 4.96
N GLY A 273 21.99 -13.29 5.32
CA GLY A 273 21.08 -12.84 6.39
C GLY A 273 19.63 -13.23 6.09
N LEU A 274 19.13 -12.85 4.91
CA LEU A 274 17.77 -13.19 4.45
C LEU A 274 17.54 -14.70 4.29
N SER A 275 18.59 -15.46 3.94
CA SER A 275 18.51 -16.93 3.79
C SER A 275 18.66 -17.68 5.12
N SER A 276 19.11 -17.02 6.19
CA SER A 276 19.32 -17.63 7.50
C SER A 276 18.01 -18.01 8.17
N THR A 277 18.04 -18.95 9.12
CA THR A 277 16.86 -19.34 9.90
C THR A 277 16.28 -18.14 10.67
N THR A 278 17.14 -17.28 11.21
CA THR A 278 16.75 -16.07 11.94
C THR A 278 16.12 -15.04 11.01
N GLY A 279 16.76 -14.70 9.89
CA GLY A 279 16.22 -13.74 8.92
C GLY A 279 14.90 -14.21 8.30
N LYS A 280 14.76 -15.50 8.00
CA LYS A 280 13.49 -16.09 7.54
C LYS A 280 12.40 -16.02 8.62
N ALA A 281 12.74 -16.17 9.89
CA ALA A 281 11.79 -16.05 11.00
C ALA A 281 11.34 -14.61 11.23
N GLU A 282 12.26 -13.65 11.14
CA GLU A 282 11.99 -12.20 11.21
C GLU A 282 11.06 -11.76 10.07
N LEU A 283 11.37 -12.14 8.82
CA LEU A 283 10.51 -11.86 7.66
C LEU A 283 9.11 -12.47 7.81
N ARG A 284 8.98 -13.67 8.38
CA ARG A 284 7.67 -14.28 8.66
C ARG A 284 6.91 -13.56 9.77
N SER A 285 7.59 -13.00 10.75
CA SER A 285 6.96 -12.19 11.79
C SER A 285 6.33 -10.94 11.18
N TRP A 286 7.02 -10.33 10.22
CA TRP A 286 6.59 -9.08 9.58
C TRP A 286 5.52 -9.28 8.51
N LEU A 287 5.67 -10.30 7.66
CA LEU A 287 4.72 -10.59 6.58
C LEU A 287 3.50 -11.38 7.02
N GLY A 288 3.53 -11.94 8.24
CA GLY A 288 2.53 -12.87 8.75
C GLY A 288 2.71 -14.31 8.24
N LYS A 289 1.74 -15.18 8.58
CA LYS A 289 1.75 -16.59 8.15
C LYS A 289 0.88 -16.77 6.89
N PRO A 290 1.36 -17.48 5.87
CA PRO A 290 0.52 -17.82 4.73
C PRO A 290 -0.65 -18.69 5.19
N THR A 291 -1.87 -18.34 4.75
CA THR A 291 -3.12 -19.02 5.13
C THR A 291 -3.28 -20.39 4.46
N SER A 292 -2.38 -20.78 3.56
CA SER A 292 -2.41 -22.07 2.86
C SER A 292 -1.02 -22.69 2.72
N ARG A 293 -0.96 -24.03 2.69
CA ARG A 293 0.28 -24.82 2.44
C ARG A 293 0.77 -24.78 0.98
N ARG A 294 0.07 -24.09 0.07
CA ARG A 294 0.49 -23.91 -1.33
C ARG A 294 1.20 -22.57 -1.50
N ALA A 295 1.92 -22.43 -2.62
CA ALA A 295 2.63 -21.20 -2.97
C ALA A 295 1.75 -19.97 -2.68
N ALA A 296 2.23 -19.14 -1.77
CA ALA A 296 1.56 -17.94 -1.29
C ALA A 296 2.57 -16.80 -1.45
N THR A 297 2.13 -15.67 -1.99
CA THR A 297 2.90 -14.45 -1.99
C THR A 297 2.34 -13.57 -0.89
N LEU A 298 3.16 -13.21 0.09
CA LEU A 298 2.80 -12.19 1.07
C LEU A 298 3.40 -10.87 0.60
N ARG A 299 2.62 -9.80 0.65
CA ARG A 299 3.02 -8.47 0.22
C ARG A 299 2.77 -7.49 1.35
N TYR A 300 3.77 -6.66 1.60
CA TYR A 300 3.72 -5.51 2.47
C TYR A 300 3.91 -4.26 1.62
N GLU A 301 3.04 -3.27 1.79
CA GLU A 301 3.10 -2.01 1.05
C GLU A 301 3.46 -0.88 2.03
N TRP A 302 4.34 0.01 1.61
CA TRP A 302 4.79 1.15 2.41
C TRP A 302 4.93 2.37 1.50
N GLY A 303 3.99 3.31 1.65
CA GLY A 303 3.87 4.46 0.76
C GLY A 303 3.65 4.02 -0.68
N ASP A 304 4.59 4.35 -1.55
CA ASP A 304 4.58 3.98 -2.96
C ASP A 304 5.38 2.70 -3.25
N ARG A 305 6.09 2.16 -2.25
CA ARG A 305 6.95 0.97 -2.35
C ARG A 305 6.24 -0.27 -1.83
N SER A 306 6.75 -1.44 -2.20
CA SER A 306 6.28 -2.70 -1.65
C SER A 306 7.38 -3.74 -1.52
N LEU A 307 7.28 -4.57 -0.49
CA LEU A 307 8.08 -5.78 -0.31
C LEU A 307 7.15 -6.98 -0.49
N SER A 308 7.54 -7.95 -1.29
CA SER A 308 6.82 -9.22 -1.43
C SER A 308 7.74 -10.40 -1.19
N ALA A 309 7.20 -11.45 -0.58
CA ALA A 309 7.90 -12.72 -0.39
C ALA A 309 7.07 -13.87 -0.95
N ASP A 310 7.69 -14.64 -1.85
CA ASP A 310 7.10 -15.85 -2.39
C ASP A 310 7.49 -17.05 -1.53
N PHE A 311 6.49 -17.80 -1.07
CA PHE A 311 6.69 -19.01 -0.27
C PHE A 311 6.61 -20.27 -1.14
N GLN A 312 7.51 -21.21 -0.93
CA GLN A 312 7.41 -22.59 -1.39
C GLN A 312 7.53 -23.53 -0.18
N HIS A 313 6.55 -24.43 0.01
CA HIS A 313 6.53 -25.38 1.12
C HIS A 313 6.78 -24.73 2.50
N GLU A 314 6.12 -23.61 2.76
CA GLU A 314 6.26 -22.77 3.98
C GLU A 314 7.62 -22.06 4.14
N GLU A 315 8.58 -22.25 3.24
CA GLU A 315 9.85 -21.50 3.20
C GLU A 315 9.80 -20.32 2.21
N ILE A 316 10.48 -19.22 2.55
CA ILE A 316 10.65 -18.09 1.64
C ILE A 316 11.62 -18.50 0.53
N ALA A 317 11.14 -18.52 -0.70
CA ALA A 317 11.91 -18.84 -1.89
C ALA A 317 12.44 -17.59 -2.59
N ARG A 318 11.68 -16.50 -2.55
CA ARG A 318 12.05 -15.22 -3.19
C ARG A 318 11.58 -14.04 -2.36
N ILE A 319 12.35 -12.97 -2.38
CA ILE A 319 11.94 -11.65 -1.88
C ILE A 319 12.04 -10.66 -3.04
N THR A 320 11.07 -9.78 -3.20
CA THR A 320 11.07 -8.70 -4.18
C THR A 320 10.75 -7.38 -3.48
N LEU A 321 11.55 -6.36 -3.76
CA LEU A 321 11.39 -4.99 -3.30
C LEU A 321 11.08 -4.15 -4.53
N ASP A 322 9.97 -3.41 -4.50
CA ASP A 322 9.44 -2.62 -5.61
C ASP A 322 9.16 -1.18 -5.17
N SER A 323 9.32 -0.23 -6.08
CA SER A 323 8.75 1.11 -6.05
C SER A 323 7.90 1.30 -7.31
N PRO A 324 7.02 2.32 -7.38
CA PRO A 324 6.34 2.60 -8.62
C PRO A 324 7.42 2.96 -9.65
N PRO A 325 7.27 2.53 -10.91
CA PRO A 325 8.16 3.03 -11.94
C PRO A 325 8.04 4.56 -11.96
N PRO A 326 9.15 5.30 -12.12
CA PRO A 326 9.10 6.75 -12.20
C PRO A 326 8.09 7.18 -13.26
N THR A 327 7.40 8.31 -13.07
CA THR A 327 6.62 8.89 -14.15
C THR A 327 7.58 9.19 -15.30
N PRO A 328 7.28 8.75 -16.55
CA PRO A 328 8.11 9.09 -17.68
C PRO A 328 8.35 10.60 -17.69
N PRO A 329 9.58 11.08 -17.93
CA PRO A 329 9.75 12.47 -18.30
C PRO A 329 8.85 12.69 -19.52
N ALA A 330 7.85 13.56 -19.38
CA ALA A 330 7.04 13.94 -20.52
C ALA A 330 7.99 14.53 -21.55
N VAL A 331 7.88 14.10 -22.81
CA VAL A 331 8.43 14.94 -23.87
C VAL A 331 7.49 16.14 -23.91
N ASP A 332 7.88 17.23 -23.24
CA ASP A 332 7.07 18.44 -23.03
C ASP A 332 6.68 19.13 -24.35
N ASP A 333 7.23 18.67 -25.47
CA ASP A 333 6.97 19.23 -26.79
C ASP A 333 6.47 18.14 -27.77
N GLU A 334 5.15 17.99 -27.85
CA GLU A 334 4.48 17.15 -28.87
C GLU A 334 4.87 17.55 -30.31
N SER A 335 5.43 18.76 -30.53
CA SER A 335 5.82 19.22 -31.86
C SER A 335 7.04 18.51 -32.46
N VAL A 336 7.79 17.76 -31.64
CA VAL A 336 8.95 16.97 -32.10
C VAL A 336 8.51 15.69 -32.80
N PHE A 337 7.34 15.15 -32.45
CA PHE A 337 6.81 13.95 -33.07
C PHE A 337 5.77 14.33 -34.12
N THR A 338 6.16 14.28 -35.39
CA THR A 338 5.26 14.50 -36.53
C THR A 338 5.20 13.26 -37.42
N GLY A 339 4.18 13.18 -38.29
CA GLY A 339 3.90 12.01 -39.12
C GLY A 339 2.75 11.13 -38.60
N ALA A 340 2.55 9.98 -39.23
CA ALA A 340 1.39 9.12 -38.98
C ALA A 340 1.34 8.54 -37.55
N ALA A 341 2.48 8.42 -36.86
CA ALA A 341 2.55 7.83 -35.52
C ALA A 341 1.71 8.59 -34.48
N ILE A 342 1.60 9.92 -34.56
CA ILE A 342 0.78 10.70 -33.61
C ILE A 342 -0.70 10.37 -33.76
N ASP A 343 -1.20 10.32 -34.99
CA ASP A 343 -2.60 9.99 -35.24
C ASP A 343 -2.91 8.56 -34.78
N LEU A 344 -1.98 7.63 -35.01
CA LEU A 344 -2.09 6.26 -34.53
C LEU A 344 -2.05 6.18 -32.99
N LEU A 345 -1.23 6.97 -32.29
CA LEU A 345 -1.18 7.01 -30.82
C LEU A 345 -2.50 7.51 -30.24
N ARG A 346 -3.10 8.55 -30.84
CA ARG A 346 -4.40 9.11 -30.40
C ARG A 346 -5.55 8.10 -30.55
N MET A 347 -5.44 7.17 -31.50
CA MET A 347 -6.40 6.08 -31.70
C MET A 347 -6.31 4.95 -30.65
N LEU A 348 -5.24 4.91 -29.85
CA LEU A 348 -5.07 3.87 -28.84
C LEU A 348 -6.05 4.07 -27.68
N GLY A 349 -6.75 2.99 -27.33
CA GLY A 349 -7.80 2.96 -26.32
C GLY A 349 -9.21 3.13 -26.88
N GLU A 350 -9.34 3.47 -28.17
CA GLU A 350 -10.63 3.62 -28.82
C GLU A 350 -11.33 2.27 -29.09
N PRO A 351 -12.67 2.20 -28.97
CA PRO A 351 -13.42 0.97 -29.20
C PRO A 351 -13.36 0.53 -30.68
N ASP A 352 -13.32 -0.79 -30.89
CA ASP A 352 -13.30 -1.39 -32.23
C ASP A 352 -14.61 -1.11 -32.97
N SER A 353 -14.57 -0.17 -33.91
CA SER A 353 -15.73 0.39 -34.60
C SER A 353 -15.41 0.68 -36.07
N ALA A 354 -16.46 0.93 -36.86
CA ALA A 354 -16.32 1.32 -38.27
C ALA A 354 -15.61 2.68 -38.42
N ASP A 355 -15.82 3.61 -37.49
CA ASP A 355 -15.12 4.90 -37.46
C ASP A 355 -13.61 4.71 -37.25
N LEU A 356 -13.23 3.93 -36.22
CA LEU A 356 -11.84 3.61 -35.95
C LEU A 356 -11.18 2.91 -37.15
N ALA A 357 -11.88 1.94 -37.75
CA ALA A 357 -11.38 1.23 -38.94
C ALA A 357 -11.19 2.18 -40.14
N SER A 358 -12.12 3.10 -40.36
CA SER A 358 -12.01 4.11 -41.42
C SER A 358 -10.81 5.03 -41.22
N ARG A 359 -10.66 5.60 -40.01
CA ARG A 359 -9.53 6.50 -39.68
C ARG A 359 -8.19 5.79 -39.72
N LEU A 360 -8.08 4.59 -39.14
CA LEU A 360 -6.87 3.78 -39.20
C LEU A 360 -6.52 3.43 -40.65
N GLY A 361 -7.52 3.08 -41.46
CA GLY A 361 -7.35 2.80 -42.89
C GLY A 361 -6.85 4.02 -43.66
N ALA A 362 -7.39 5.21 -43.37
CA ALA A 362 -6.95 6.45 -43.99
C ALA A 362 -5.48 6.80 -43.67
N VAL A 363 -5.06 6.64 -42.41
CA VAL A 363 -3.67 6.87 -42.00
C VAL A 363 -2.71 5.89 -42.66
N LEU A 364 -3.12 4.62 -42.81
CA LEU A 364 -2.28 3.56 -43.38
C LEU A 364 -2.40 3.42 -44.91
N GLY A 365 -3.29 4.17 -45.55
CA GLY A 365 -3.57 4.04 -46.99
C GLY A 365 -4.21 2.70 -47.39
N VAL A 366 -5.00 2.07 -46.50
CA VAL A 366 -5.66 0.79 -46.73
C VAL A 366 -7.15 0.86 -46.46
N ASP A 367 -7.95 0.33 -47.39
CA ASP A 367 -9.39 0.15 -47.17
C ASP A 367 -9.66 -0.99 -46.16
N LEU A 368 -10.05 -0.61 -44.94
CA LEU A 368 -10.43 -1.54 -43.87
C LEU A 368 -11.95 -1.79 -43.89
N GLY A 369 -12.37 -2.97 -43.43
CA GLY A 369 -13.78 -3.31 -43.34
C GLY A 369 -14.49 -2.66 -42.14
N GLU A 370 -15.62 -3.23 -41.72
CA GLU A 370 -16.46 -2.70 -40.63
C GLU A 370 -15.75 -2.55 -39.28
N THR A 371 -14.70 -3.32 -39.02
CA THR A 371 -13.92 -3.23 -37.78
C THR A 371 -12.45 -3.51 -38.04
N VAL A 372 -11.58 -3.03 -37.15
CA VAL A 372 -10.13 -3.27 -37.21
C VAL A 372 -9.85 -4.76 -37.00
N ARG A 373 -10.56 -5.41 -36.06
CA ARG A 373 -10.41 -6.85 -35.80
C ARG A 373 -10.71 -7.72 -37.02
N LYS A 374 -11.75 -7.38 -37.80
CA LYS A 374 -12.08 -8.12 -39.03
C LYS A 374 -11.08 -7.85 -40.16
N SER A 375 -10.26 -6.80 -40.04
CA SER A 375 -9.35 -6.33 -41.09
C SER A 375 -7.89 -6.76 -40.89
N SER A 376 -7.58 -7.60 -39.88
CA SER A 376 -6.19 -8.01 -39.57
C SER A 376 -5.42 -8.62 -40.74
N ARG A 377 -6.10 -9.31 -41.67
CA ARG A 377 -5.44 -9.84 -42.88
C ARG A 377 -4.99 -8.71 -43.83
N ARG A 378 -5.81 -7.66 -43.99
CA ARG A 378 -5.47 -6.50 -44.84
C ARG A 378 -4.34 -5.69 -44.21
N LEU A 379 -4.40 -5.49 -42.89
CA LEU A 379 -3.34 -4.82 -42.12
C LEU A 379 -1.99 -5.55 -42.26
N ARG A 380 -1.96 -6.87 -42.08
CA ARG A 380 -0.73 -7.65 -42.29
C ARG A 380 -0.19 -7.54 -43.72
N GLY A 381 -1.08 -7.38 -44.70
CA GLY A 381 -0.70 -7.17 -46.10
C GLY A 381 0.09 -5.89 -46.34
N VAL A 382 -0.01 -4.90 -45.45
CA VAL A 382 0.77 -3.65 -45.49
C VAL A 382 1.77 -3.53 -44.35
N GLY A 383 2.18 -4.67 -43.77
CA GLY A 383 3.18 -4.68 -42.71
C GLY A 383 2.71 -4.12 -41.37
N VAL A 384 1.39 -4.10 -41.12
CA VAL A 384 0.80 -3.68 -39.85
C VAL A 384 0.15 -4.84 -39.12
N GLU A 385 0.44 -4.96 -37.83
CA GLU A 385 -0.27 -5.85 -36.91
C GLU A 385 -0.90 -5.01 -35.80
N VAL A 386 -2.02 -5.50 -35.26
CA VAL A 386 -2.76 -4.80 -34.22
C VAL A 386 -3.25 -5.78 -33.16
N ASP A 387 -3.24 -5.35 -31.90
CA ASP A 387 -3.91 -6.02 -30.80
C ASP A 387 -5.10 -5.20 -30.34
N ILE A 388 -6.24 -5.87 -30.14
CA ILE A 388 -7.48 -5.26 -29.69
C ILE A 388 -7.96 -6.02 -28.47
N GLY A 389 -7.95 -5.34 -27.33
CA GLY A 389 -8.47 -5.85 -26.07
C GLY A 389 -9.97 -5.62 -25.90
N LYS A 390 -10.47 -5.96 -24.71
CA LYS A 390 -11.88 -5.72 -24.34
C LYS A 390 -12.29 -4.25 -24.36
N LYS A 391 -11.33 -3.34 -24.12
CA LYS A 391 -11.56 -1.89 -24.01
C LYS A 391 -11.26 -1.11 -25.30
N GLY A 392 -10.74 -1.76 -26.35
CA GLY A 392 -10.35 -1.08 -27.59
C GLY A 392 -9.01 -1.49 -28.15
N LEU A 393 -8.51 -0.70 -29.12
CA LEU A 393 -7.20 -0.85 -29.74
C LEU A 393 -6.09 -0.68 -28.69
N ARG A 394 -5.25 -1.70 -28.52
CA ARG A 394 -4.19 -1.74 -27.50
C ARG A 394 -2.83 -1.47 -28.06
N THR A 395 -2.49 -2.13 -29.18
CA THR A 395 -1.16 -2.06 -29.75
C THR A 395 -1.23 -2.03 -31.26
N VAL A 396 -0.36 -1.24 -31.89
CA VAL A 396 -0.11 -1.21 -33.33
C VAL A 396 1.37 -1.48 -33.55
N TRP A 397 1.69 -2.53 -34.31
CA TRP A 397 3.04 -2.81 -34.78
C TRP A 397 3.09 -2.48 -36.28
N ALA A 398 4.02 -1.64 -36.71
CA ALA A 398 4.18 -1.24 -38.11
C ALA A 398 5.64 -1.40 -38.54
N LYS A 399 5.88 -2.15 -39.61
CA LYS A 399 7.23 -2.35 -40.15
C LYS A 399 7.72 -1.08 -40.86
N ALA A 400 8.94 -0.66 -40.57
CA ALA A 400 9.54 0.55 -41.14
C ALA A 400 9.63 0.47 -42.67
N GLU A 401 9.94 -0.71 -43.23
CA GLU A 401 10.00 -0.95 -44.68
C GLU A 401 8.67 -0.67 -45.42
N SER A 402 7.55 -0.79 -44.72
CA SER A 402 6.21 -0.56 -45.29
C SER A 402 5.82 0.92 -45.29
N PHE A 403 6.51 1.74 -44.49
CA PHE A 403 6.19 3.16 -44.27
C PHE A 403 7.47 4.00 -44.09
N PRO A 404 8.38 4.03 -45.09
CA PRO A 404 9.62 4.77 -44.98
C PRO A 404 9.35 6.28 -44.85
N GLY A 405 9.87 6.91 -43.79
CA GLY A 405 9.74 8.36 -43.57
C GLY A 405 8.31 8.86 -43.32
N THR A 406 7.32 7.97 -43.17
CA THR A 406 5.89 8.32 -43.07
C THR A 406 5.32 8.06 -41.68
N LEU A 407 5.86 7.10 -40.93
CA LEU A 407 5.44 6.87 -39.55
C LEU A 407 5.89 8.01 -38.64
N ILE A 408 7.15 8.43 -38.78
CA ILE A 408 7.74 9.53 -38.04
C ILE A 408 8.56 10.34 -39.04
N ASP A 409 8.28 11.63 -39.14
CA ASP A 409 9.00 12.48 -40.09
C ASP A 409 10.50 12.49 -39.75
N GLY A 410 11.34 12.34 -40.76
CA GLY A 410 12.79 12.31 -40.59
C GLY A 410 13.37 10.97 -40.09
N ILE A 411 12.54 9.94 -39.90
CA ILE A 411 12.99 8.58 -39.59
C ILE A 411 12.58 7.61 -40.70
N ASP A 412 13.56 6.96 -41.31
CA ASP A 412 13.39 5.92 -42.31
C ASP A 412 14.24 4.67 -41.98
N THR A 413 14.19 3.66 -42.84
CA THR A 413 14.93 2.40 -42.64
C THR A 413 16.45 2.55 -42.63
N SER A 414 17.01 3.69 -43.08
CA SER A 414 18.44 3.97 -42.99
C SER A 414 18.83 4.63 -41.66
N THR A 415 17.84 5.10 -40.90
CA THR A 415 18.06 5.83 -39.67
C THR A 415 18.62 4.91 -38.59
N THR A 416 19.78 5.30 -38.05
CA THR A 416 20.41 4.61 -36.92
C THR A 416 19.79 5.03 -35.60
N LYS A 417 19.98 4.21 -34.56
CA LYS A 417 19.53 4.52 -33.20
C LYS A 417 20.04 5.89 -32.70
N ALA A 418 21.30 6.21 -32.98
CA ALA A 418 21.90 7.48 -32.59
C ALA A 418 21.25 8.69 -33.31
N GLN A 419 20.93 8.55 -34.59
CA GLN A 419 20.25 9.60 -35.36
C GLN A 419 18.81 9.80 -34.88
N ALA A 420 18.07 8.71 -34.65
CA ALA A 420 16.71 8.79 -34.12
C ALA A 420 16.67 9.49 -32.75
N ARG A 421 17.64 9.18 -31.87
CA ARG A 421 17.79 9.86 -30.57
C ARG A 421 18.15 11.35 -30.73
N ALA A 422 19.04 11.69 -31.66
CA ALA A 422 19.40 13.08 -31.90
C ALA A 422 18.21 13.91 -32.43
N LEU A 423 17.32 13.28 -33.20
CA LEU A 423 16.14 13.92 -33.76
C LEU A 423 15.00 14.05 -32.74
N LEU A 424 14.69 12.98 -32.01
CA LEU A 424 13.51 12.89 -31.14
C LEU A 424 13.79 13.27 -29.69
N GLY A 425 15.05 13.54 -29.35
CA GLY A 425 15.47 13.87 -27.99
C GLY A 425 15.63 12.65 -27.10
N SER A 426 15.45 12.87 -25.80
CA SER A 426 15.70 11.84 -24.79
C SER A 426 14.57 10.79 -24.75
N PRO A 427 14.87 9.49 -24.96
CA PRO A 427 13.88 8.43 -24.86
C PRO A 427 13.46 8.16 -23.40
N GLU A 428 12.24 7.64 -23.26
CA GLU A 428 11.69 7.00 -22.05
C GLU A 428 12.50 5.75 -21.68
N ALA A 429 12.91 4.95 -22.67
CA ALA A 429 13.82 3.83 -22.44
C ALA A 429 14.71 3.58 -23.65
N GLU A 430 15.93 3.14 -23.41
CA GLU A 430 16.87 2.74 -24.45
C GLU A 430 17.38 1.34 -24.12
N GLY A 431 17.25 0.42 -25.06
CA GLY A 431 17.92 -0.88 -25.00
C GLY A 431 18.91 -1.02 -26.14
N GLU A 432 19.58 -2.17 -26.19
CA GLU A 432 20.56 -2.48 -27.24
C GLU A 432 19.96 -2.24 -28.65
N THR A 433 18.76 -2.76 -28.87
CA THR A 433 18.04 -2.77 -30.15
C THR A 433 16.82 -1.85 -30.18
N HIS A 434 16.63 -0.95 -29.22
CA HIS A 434 15.43 -0.11 -29.21
C HIS A 434 15.55 1.25 -28.53
N LEU A 435 14.63 2.14 -28.92
CA LEU A 435 14.30 3.38 -28.21
C LEU A 435 12.80 3.39 -27.95
N ARG A 436 12.37 3.81 -26.76
CA ARG A 436 10.97 4.00 -26.41
C ARG A 436 10.76 5.43 -25.93
N TYR A 437 9.62 5.99 -26.24
CA TYR A 437 9.20 7.35 -25.92
C TYR A 437 7.79 7.33 -25.34
N PHE A 438 7.48 8.31 -24.48
CA PHE A 438 6.13 8.54 -23.98
C PHE A 438 5.58 9.81 -24.62
N VAL A 439 4.57 9.65 -25.47
CA VAL A 439 4.06 10.70 -26.36
C VAL A 439 2.54 10.68 -26.30
N VAL A 440 1.89 11.85 -26.15
CA VAL A 440 0.42 11.98 -26.02
C VAL A 440 -0.23 11.03 -25.00
N GLY A 441 0.48 10.72 -23.91
CA GLY A 441 0.00 9.78 -22.88
C GLY A 441 0.05 8.31 -23.29
N ARG A 442 0.86 7.95 -24.28
CA ARG A 442 0.97 6.61 -24.90
C ARG A 442 2.43 6.26 -25.16
N PHE A 443 2.74 4.98 -25.40
CA PHE A 443 4.11 4.54 -25.64
C PHE A 443 4.41 4.36 -27.12
N LEU A 444 5.50 4.94 -27.59
CA LEU A 444 6.06 4.82 -28.93
C LEU A 444 7.40 4.09 -28.83
N HIS A 445 7.54 2.94 -29.46
CA HIS A 445 8.76 2.11 -29.40
C HIS A 445 9.32 1.92 -30.81
N LEU A 446 10.55 2.36 -31.02
CA LEU A 446 11.35 2.17 -32.22
C LEU A 446 12.27 0.97 -32.05
N GLY A 447 12.07 -0.07 -32.87
CA GLY A 447 12.94 -1.23 -32.96
C GLY A 447 14.04 -1.02 -34.01
N PHE A 448 15.23 -1.53 -33.71
CA PHE A 448 16.39 -1.50 -34.58
C PHE A 448 16.97 -2.90 -34.76
N ASP A 449 17.03 -3.36 -36.00
CA ASP A 449 17.69 -4.61 -36.38
C ASP A 449 18.99 -4.26 -37.11
N ASP A 450 20.08 -4.93 -36.74
CA ASP A 450 21.43 -4.65 -37.27
C ASP A 450 21.83 -3.15 -37.20
N GLY A 451 21.33 -2.44 -36.18
CA GLY A 451 21.59 -1.02 -35.95
C GLY A 451 20.74 -0.05 -36.78
N GLN A 452 19.83 -0.56 -37.61
CA GLN A 452 18.94 0.22 -38.48
C GLN A 452 17.48 0.11 -38.06
N PHE A 453 16.73 1.19 -38.23
CA PHE A 453 15.33 1.25 -37.85
C PHE A 453 14.47 0.23 -38.63
N SER A 454 13.83 -0.69 -37.91
CA SER A 454 13.11 -1.81 -38.50
C SER A 454 11.59 -1.77 -38.23
N GLN A 455 11.17 -1.20 -37.10
CA GLN A 455 9.77 -1.27 -36.68
C GLN A 455 9.36 -0.14 -35.73
N VAL A 456 8.10 0.27 -35.82
CA VAL A 456 7.40 1.06 -34.79
C VAL A 456 6.40 0.19 -34.07
N THR A 457 6.33 0.34 -32.74
CA THR A 457 5.33 -0.27 -31.88
C THR A 457 4.67 0.80 -31.02
N LEU A 458 3.36 0.98 -31.17
CA LEU A 458 2.56 1.99 -30.48
C LEU A 458 1.66 1.28 -29.48
N MET A 459 1.72 1.63 -28.19
CA MET A 459 1.04 0.88 -27.13
C MET A 459 0.24 1.78 -26.19
N HIS A 460 -0.97 1.33 -25.87
CA HIS A 460 -1.89 2.01 -24.96
C HIS A 460 -1.37 2.00 -23.51
N SER A 461 -0.72 0.92 -23.13
CA SER A 461 -0.10 0.73 -21.82
C SER A 461 1.32 0.22 -22.02
N ARG A 462 2.14 0.29 -20.97
CA ARG A 462 3.51 -0.25 -20.98
C ARG A 462 3.47 -1.74 -21.39
N PRO A 463 4.43 -2.21 -22.23
CA PRO A 463 4.52 -3.59 -22.65
C PRO A 463 4.73 -4.58 -21.50
#